data_AF-A0A2T1CNR4-F1
#
_entry.id   AF-A0A2T1CNR4-F1
#
_cell.length_a   1.000
_cell.length_b   1.000
_cell.length_c   1.000
_cell.angle_alpha   90.00
_cell.angle_beta   90.00
_cell.angle_gamma   90.00
#
_symmetry.space_group_name_H-M   'P 1'
#
loop_
_entity.id
_entity.type
_entity.pdbx_description
1 polymer ?
#
loop_
_entity_poly.entity_id
_entity_poly.type
_entity_poly.pdbx_seq_one_letter_code
_entity_poly.pdbx_strand_id
1 'polypeptide(L)' 'MTLANTQPQSLEFECETGNYHTFCPISCVAWLYQKIEDSFFLVIGTKTCGYFLQNAMGVMIFAEPRYAMAELE' A
#
# COMPACT_ATOMS: atom_id res chain seq x y z
N MET A 1 -49.83 0.97 -16.46
CA MET A 1 -48.73 1.16 -15.50
C MET A 1 -48.10 -0.20 -15.27
N THR A 2 -47.00 -0.50 -15.95
CA THR A 2 -46.22 -1.72 -15.74
C THR A 2 -45.29 -1.47 -14.56
N LEU A 3 -45.48 -2.22 -13.47
CA LEU A 3 -44.62 -2.16 -12.30
C LEU A 3 -43.27 -2.76 -12.68
N ALA A 4 -42.21 -1.95 -12.68
CA ALA A 4 -40.84 -2.43 -12.85
C ALA A 4 -40.49 -3.32 -11.65
N ASN A 5 -40.21 -4.59 -11.91
CA ASN A 5 -39.86 -5.57 -10.89
C ASN A 5 -38.38 -5.39 -10.54
N THR A 6 -38.08 -4.63 -9.49
CA THR A 6 -36.72 -4.41 -8.99
C THR A 6 -36.27 -5.65 -8.21
N GLN A 7 -35.89 -6.73 -8.91
CA GLN A 7 -35.26 -7.86 -8.25
C GLN A 7 -33.84 -7.45 -7.79
N PRO A 8 -33.45 -7.75 -6.54
CA PRO A 8 -32.10 -7.47 -6.07
C PRO A 8 -31.13 -8.34 -6.87
N GLN A 9 -30.30 -7.70 -7.70
CA GLN A 9 -29.27 -8.36 -8.48
C GLN A 9 -28.17 -8.84 -7.52
N SER A 10 -28.15 -10.13 -7.22
CA SER A 10 -27.07 -10.75 -6.44
C SER A 10 -25.80 -10.75 -7.30
N LEU A 11 -24.76 -10.07 -6.84
CA LEU A 11 -23.44 -10.13 -7.45
C LEU A 11 -22.80 -11.49 -7.13
N GLU A 12 -22.30 -12.17 -8.16
CA GLU A 12 -21.50 -13.38 -8.02
C GLU A 12 -20.03 -12.98 -7.86
N PHE A 13 -19.35 -13.53 -6.85
CA PHE A 13 -17.95 -13.24 -6.56
C PHE A 13 -17.11 -14.48 -6.80
N GLU A 14 -16.08 -14.35 -7.64
CA GLU A 14 -15.10 -15.39 -7.88
C GLU A 14 -13.85 -15.11 -7.04
N CYS A 15 -13.34 -16.15 -6.36
CA CYS A 15 -12.11 -16.09 -5.57
C CYS A 15 -11.02 -16.90 -6.26
N GLU A 16 -10.02 -16.22 -6.79
CA GLU A 16 -8.89 -16.85 -7.47
C GLU A 16 -7.65 -16.88 -6.58
N THR A 17 -6.96 -18.03 -6.52
CA THR A 17 -5.59 -18.09 -6.03
C THR A 17 -4.65 -17.85 -7.21
N GLY A 18 -4.46 -16.59 -7.55
CA GLY A 18 -3.71 -16.16 -8.73
C GLY A 18 -2.32 -15.59 -8.42
N ASN A 19 -1.54 -15.40 -9.49
CA ASN A 19 -0.31 -14.63 -9.45
C ASN A 19 -0.64 -13.17 -9.79
N TYR A 20 -0.69 -12.31 -8.78
CA TYR A 20 -0.91 -10.88 -8.95
C TYR A 20 0.35 -10.10 -8.59
N HIS A 21 0.64 -9.06 -9.36
CA HIS A 21 1.71 -8.13 -9.05
C HIS A 21 1.11 -6.90 -8.37
N THR A 22 1.29 -6.80 -7.06
CA THR A 22 0.83 -5.66 -6.26
C THR A 22 1.94 -5.20 -5.33
N PHE A 23 1.86 -3.95 -4.90
CA PHE A 23 2.80 -3.41 -3.94
C PHE A 23 2.63 -4.03 -2.56
N CYS A 24 3.77 -4.18 -1.87
CA CYS A 24 3.77 -4.54 -0.46
C CYS A 24 3.06 -3.43 0.34
N PRO A 25 2.21 -3.76 1.33
CA PRO A 25 1.48 -2.76 2.12
C PRO A 25 2.36 -1.68 2.78
N ILE A 26 3.65 -1.95 3.01
CA ILE A 26 4.60 -0.96 3.54
C ILE A 26 4.78 0.27 2.63
N SER A 27 4.41 0.17 1.35
CA SER A 27 4.36 1.31 0.41
C SER A 27 3.49 2.46 0.92
N CYS A 28 2.53 2.20 1.81
CA CYS A 28 1.69 3.25 2.38
C CYS A 28 2.49 4.34 3.12
N VAL A 29 3.69 4.02 3.61
CA VAL A 29 4.60 4.99 4.26
C VAL A 29 4.83 6.20 3.36
N ALA A 30 5.01 6.00 2.05
CA ALA A 30 5.28 7.04 1.05
C ALA A 30 4.25 8.17 1.04
N TRP A 31 2.99 7.84 1.29
CA TRP A 31 1.89 8.82 1.34
C TRP A 31 1.59 9.26 2.78
N LEU A 32 1.56 8.30 3.72
CA LEU A 32 1.19 8.57 5.10
C LEU A 32 2.17 9.52 5.80
N TYR A 33 3.47 9.43 5.51
CA TYR A 33 4.45 10.34 6.11
C TYR A 33 4.16 11.78 5.70
N GLN A 34 3.69 12.03 4.48
CA GLN A 34 3.30 13.38 4.02
C GLN A 34 1.98 13.81 4.64
N LYS A 35 1.02 12.89 4.78
CA LYS A 35 -0.32 13.20 5.27
C LYS A 35 -0.35 13.49 6.78
N ILE A 36 0.49 12.81 7.55
CA ILE A 36 0.56 12.93 9.00
C ILE A 36 1.86 13.64 9.35
N GLU A 37 1.77 14.95 9.57
CA GLU A 37 2.95 15.82 9.74
C GLU A 37 3.82 15.41 10.92
N ASP A 38 3.22 15.09 12.06
CA ASP A 38 3.91 14.72 13.30
C ASP A 38 3.96 13.19 13.48
N SER A 39 4.45 12.50 12.46
CA SER A 39 4.64 11.05 12.50
C SER A 39 6.03 10.65 12.03
N PHE A 40 6.49 9.51 12.53
CA PHE A 40 7.71 8.86 12.08
C PHE A 40 7.46 7.37 11.87
N PHE A 41 7.87 6.86 10.71
CA PHE A 41 7.66 5.45 10.35
C PHE A 41 8.98 4.67 10.42
N LEU A 42 9.15 3.87 11.48
CA LEU A 42 10.27 2.92 11.58
C LEU A 42 9.83 1.56 11.05
N VAL A 43 10.40 1.13 9.92
CA VAL A 43 10.13 -0.18 9.33
C VAL A 43 11.23 -1.15 9.73
N ILE A 44 10.87 -2.22 10.44
CA ILE A 44 11.78 -3.29 10.82
C ILE A 44 11.64 -4.42 9.80
N GLY A 45 12.72 -4.76 9.11
CA GLY A 45 12.68 -5.74 8.04
C GLY A 45 14.04 -6.02 7.44
N THR A 46 14.08 -6.60 6.24
CA THR A 46 15.33 -6.91 5.54
C THR A 46 15.68 -5.85 4.50
N LYS A 47 16.85 -5.99 3.86
CA LYS A 47 17.25 -5.19 2.69
C LYS A 47 16.17 -5.12 1.60
N THR A 48 15.38 -6.18 1.42
CA THR A 48 14.30 -6.22 0.42
C THR A 48 13.23 -5.17 0.68
N CYS A 49 12.85 -4.95 1.95
CA CYS A 49 11.90 -3.91 2.33
C CYS A 49 12.47 -2.50 2.07
N GLY A 50 13.74 -2.29 2.42
CA GLY A 50 14.42 -1.02 2.18
C GLY A 50 14.55 -0.70 0.70
N TYR A 51 14.96 -1.69 -0.11
CA TYR A 51 15.06 -1.56 -1.55
C TYR A 51 13.69 -1.28 -2.19
N PHE A 52 12.65 -1.99 -1.76
CA PHE A 52 11.28 -1.73 -2.20
C PHE A 52 10.86 -0.29 -1.92
N LEU A 53 11.05 0.21 -0.70
CA LEU A 53 10.65 1.58 -0.33
C LEU A 53 11.45 2.66 -1.07
N GLN A 54 12.75 2.47 -1.28
CA GLN A 54 13.54 3.40 -2.11
C GLN A 54 13.00 3.52 -3.52
N ASN A 55 12.62 2.39 -4.15
CA ASN A 55 12.06 2.39 -5.50
C ASN A 55 10.61 2.94 -5.53
N ALA A 56 9.78 2.57 -4.55
CA ALA A 56 8.38 2.97 -4.49
C ALA A 56 8.20 4.47 -4.19
N MET A 57 9.07 5.06 -3.37
CA MET A 57 9.01 6.50 -3.06
C MET A 57 9.60 7.39 -4.17
N GLY A 58 10.38 6.83 -5.09
CA GLY A 58 11.00 7.58 -6.18
C GLY A 58 11.76 8.81 -5.68
N VAL A 59 11.47 9.98 -6.25
CA VAL A 59 12.15 11.25 -5.92
C VAL A 59 11.95 11.70 -4.47
N MET A 60 10.92 11.19 -3.78
CA MET A 60 10.61 11.59 -2.41
C MET A 60 11.66 11.11 -1.39
N ILE A 61 12.49 10.12 -1.75
CA ILE A 61 13.60 9.65 -0.91
C ILE A 61 14.61 10.76 -0.60
N PHE A 62 14.75 11.75 -1.48
CA PHE A 62 15.68 12.87 -1.32
C PHE A 62 15.08 14.05 -0.56
N ALA A 63 13.79 13.99 -0.20
CA ALA A 63 13.08 15.07 0.48
C ALA A 63 13.10 14.92 2.01
N GLU A 64 14.17 14.33 2.56
CA GLU A 64 14.33 14.03 4.00
C GLU A 64 13.05 13.41 4.61
N PRO A 65 12.59 12.25 4.10
CA PRO A 65 11.34 11.66 4.55
C PRO A 65 11.41 11.24 6.03
N ARG A 66 10.27 11.37 6.74
CA ARG A 66 10.13 10.93 8.15
C ARG A 66 9.92 9.42 8.26
N TYR A 67 10.86 8.66 7.72
CA TYR A 67 10.90 7.20 7.84
C TYR A 67 12.34 6.70 7.93
N ALA A 68 12.52 5.53 8.54
CA ALA A 68 13.79 4.81 8.53
C ALA A 68 13.58 3.29 8.43
N MET A 69 14.61 2.60 7.95
CA MET A 69 14.69 1.14 7.98
C MET A 69 15.58 0.69 9.15
N ALA A 70 15.07 -0.20 9.99
CA ALA A 70 15.88 -1.02 10.88
C ALA A 70 16.06 -2.39 10.22
N GLU A 71 17.27 -2.63 9.70
CA GLU A 71 17.59 -3.87 9.01
C GLU A 71 17.86 -5.00 10.02
N LEU A 72 17.22 -6.15 9.81
CA LEU A 72 17.53 -7.40 10.50
C LEU A 72 18.63 -8.13 9.71
N GLU A 73 19.69 -8.54 10.41
CA GLU A 73 20.80 -9.35 9.87
C GLU A 73 20.37 -10.79 9.57
#